data_AF-A0A8T5TA99-F1
#
_entry.id   AF-A0A8T5TA99-F1
#
_cell.length_a   1.000
_cell.length_b   1.000
_cell.length_c   1.000
_cell.angle_alpha   90.00
_cell.angle_beta   90.00
_cell.angle_gamma   90.00
#
_symmetry.space_group_name_H-M   'P 1'
#
loop_
_entity.id
_entity.type
_entity.pdbx_description
1 polymer ?
#
loop_
_entity_poly.entity_id
_entity_poly.type
_entity_poly.pdbx_seq_one_letter_code
_entity_poly.pdbx_strand_id
1 'polypeptide(L)'
;MSENELSDLNFLKFMVKKYWKILLLIVIGLVVAVIAAIFTLFGIFQNLEIGGYGAWSIGDFSVGDVILGCLWVLLLELLIVVLPTIAYLGLIFGIWWYKLLSQEDKDEFKRREKSSKNKFKKYSAGSGAFGFFVSIIFLIILHFDGNVFTDFSALSFTYFIETWLWATLWAFVIIGIPGIFALLYFLRKKLK
;
A
#
# COMPACT_ATOMS: atom_id res chain seq x y z
N MET A 1 -10.23 2.66 -32.62
CA MET A 1 -9.13 1.78 -32.21
C MET A 1 -7.91 2.19 -33.02
N SER A 2 -6.86 2.69 -32.37
CA SER A 2 -5.72 3.25 -33.11
C SER A 2 -4.84 2.14 -33.67
N GLU A 3 -4.14 2.40 -34.78
CA GLU A 3 -3.23 1.44 -35.44
C GLU A 3 -2.17 0.87 -34.47
N ASN A 4 -1.76 1.66 -33.47
CA ASN A 4 -0.86 1.24 -32.39
C ASN A 4 -1.49 0.21 -31.43
N GLU A 5 -2.77 0.34 -31.09
CA GLU A 5 -3.46 -0.60 -30.19
C GLU A 5 -3.65 -1.99 -30.84
N LEU A 6 -3.92 -2.02 -32.15
CA LEU A 6 -4.01 -3.26 -32.91
C LEU A 6 -2.64 -3.96 -33.02
N SER A 7 -1.57 -3.20 -33.21
CA SER A 7 -0.20 -3.71 -33.21
C SER A 7 0.21 -4.28 -31.85
N ASP A 8 -0.13 -3.59 -30.74
CA ASP A 8 0.14 -4.05 -29.38
C ASP A 8 -0.62 -5.33 -29.02
N LEU A 9 -1.90 -5.44 -29.40
CA LEU A 9 -2.71 -6.64 -29.15
C LEU A 9 -2.23 -7.85 -29.95
N ASN A 10 -1.82 -7.66 -31.21
CA ASN A 10 -1.28 -8.74 -32.03
C ASN A 10 0.08 -9.23 -31.50
N PHE A 11 0.93 -8.31 -31.04
CA PHE A 11 2.19 -8.63 -30.37
C PHE A 11 1.97 -9.41 -29.07
N LEU A 12 1.05 -8.96 -28.21
CA LEU A 12 0.67 -9.67 -26.98
C LEU A 12 0.13 -11.08 -27.28
N LYS A 13 -0.76 -11.22 -28.25
CA LYS A 13 -1.35 -12.50 -28.63
C LYS A 13 -0.30 -13.49 -29.16
N PHE A 14 0.68 -13.00 -29.93
CA PHE A 14 1.82 -13.79 -30.40
C PHE A 14 2.71 -14.25 -29.23
N MET A 15 3.05 -13.33 -28.33
CA MET A 15 3.86 -13.59 -27.14
C MET A 15 3.18 -14.58 -26.18
N VAL A 16 1.88 -14.43 -25.95
CA VAL A 16 1.06 -15.33 -25.12
C VAL A 16 1.05 -16.74 -25.71
N LYS A 17 0.91 -16.91 -27.03
CA LYS A 17 1.00 -18.23 -27.67
C LYS A 17 2.40 -18.82 -27.58
N LYS A 18 3.44 -18.01 -27.79
CA LYS A 18 4.85 -18.43 -27.78
C LYS A 18 5.32 -18.87 -26.39
N TYR A 19 4.86 -18.18 -25.34
CA TYR A 19 5.29 -18.41 -23.95
C TYR A 19 4.16 -18.88 -23.00
N TRP A 20 3.12 -19.52 -23.55
CA TRP A 20 1.92 -19.95 -22.79
C TRP A 20 2.24 -20.78 -21.53
N LYS A 21 3.24 -21.66 -21.60
CA LYS A 21 3.66 -22.49 -20.45
C LYS A 21 4.20 -21.65 -19.28
N ILE A 22 4.93 -20.57 -19.56
CA ILE A 22 5.46 -19.65 -18.54
C ILE A 22 4.33 -18.80 -17.97
N LEU A 23 3.43 -18.33 -18.84
CA LEU A 23 2.24 -17.60 -18.41
C LEU A 23 1.38 -18.44 -17.46
N LEU A 24 1.17 -19.72 -17.79
CA LEU A 24 0.45 -20.66 -16.93
C LEU A 24 1.14 -20.86 -15.57
N LEU A 25 2.48 -20.94 -15.52
CA LEU A 25 3.23 -20.97 -14.26
C LEU A 25 3.05 -19.70 -13.41
N ILE A 26 3.05 -18.52 -14.03
CA ILE A 26 2.81 -17.25 -13.33
C ILE A 26 1.40 -17.24 -12.72
N VAL A 27 0.40 -17.67 -13.48
CA VAL A 27 -0.99 -17.75 -12.99
C VAL A 27 -1.10 -18.71 -11.82
N ILE A 28 -0.48 -19.89 -11.89
CA ILE A 28 -0.45 -20.85 -10.78
C ILE A 28 0.22 -20.24 -9.55
N GLY A 29 1.38 -19.60 -9.72
CA GLY A 29 2.09 -18.94 -8.61
C GLY A 29 1.25 -17.83 -7.96
N LEU A 30 0.50 -17.06 -8.74
CA LEU A 30 -0.37 -16.02 -8.23
C LEU A 30 -1.55 -16.61 -7.44
N VAL A 31 -2.17 -17.70 -7.93
CA VAL A 31 -3.22 -18.41 -7.19
C VAL A 31 -2.69 -18.94 -5.86
N VAL A 32 -1.49 -19.54 -5.86
CA VAL A 32 -0.84 -20.01 -4.62
C VAL A 32 -0.56 -18.84 -3.66
N ALA A 33 -0.09 -17.70 -4.16
CA ALA A 33 0.14 -16.51 -3.35
C ALA A 33 -1.14 -15.97 -2.72
N VAL A 34 -2.25 -15.95 -3.45
CA VAL A 34 -3.57 -15.55 -2.93
C VAL A 34 -4.05 -16.51 -1.84
N ILE A 35 -3.93 -17.82 -2.07
CA ILE A 35 -4.29 -18.83 -1.07
C ILE A 35 -3.42 -18.63 0.19
N ALA A 36 -2.11 -18.47 0.02
CA ALA A 36 -1.19 -18.21 1.13
C ALA A 36 -1.59 -16.94 1.91
N ALA A 37 -1.93 -15.85 1.23
CA ALA A 37 -2.42 -14.63 1.86
C ALA A 37 -3.66 -14.86 2.72
N ILE A 38 -4.65 -15.59 2.18
CA ILE A 38 -5.87 -15.93 2.92
C ILE A 38 -5.56 -16.76 4.17
N PHE A 39 -4.69 -17.77 4.04
CA PHE A 39 -4.29 -18.62 5.16
C PHE A 39 -3.49 -17.86 6.21
N THR A 40 -2.55 -17.01 5.79
CA THR A 40 -1.78 -16.14 6.69
C THR A 40 -2.71 -15.20 7.44
N LEU A 41 -3.64 -14.56 6.74
CA LEU A 41 -4.63 -13.68 7.35
C LEU A 41 -5.49 -14.45 8.38
N PHE A 42 -6.01 -15.61 8.01
CA PHE A 42 -6.81 -16.43 8.92
C PHE A 42 -6.02 -16.89 10.15
N GLY A 43 -4.77 -17.30 9.97
CA GLY A 43 -3.89 -17.67 11.08
C GLY A 43 -3.60 -16.49 12.01
N ILE A 44 -3.45 -15.29 11.47
CA ILE A 44 -3.23 -14.07 12.27
C ILE A 44 -4.49 -13.72 13.06
N PHE A 45 -5.65 -13.69 12.40
CA PHE A 45 -6.92 -13.43 13.08
C PHE A 45 -7.24 -14.46 14.16
N GLN A 46 -6.88 -15.72 13.97
CA GLN A 46 -7.05 -16.72 15.02
C GLN A 46 -6.24 -16.38 16.27
N ASN A 47 -5.02 -15.84 16.13
CA ASN A 47 -4.07 -15.61 17.23
C ASN A 47 -4.06 -14.18 17.79
N LEU A 48 -4.85 -13.26 17.22
CA LEU A 48 -4.98 -11.89 17.71
C LEU A 48 -6.10 -11.77 18.75
N GLU A 49 -5.92 -10.82 19.68
CA GLU A 49 -6.93 -10.46 20.69
C GLU A 49 -8.21 -9.87 20.07
N ILE A 50 -8.10 -9.25 18.89
CA ILE A 50 -9.25 -8.72 18.11
C ILE A 50 -10.01 -9.86 17.38
N GLY A 51 -9.49 -11.09 17.42
CA GLY A 51 -10.04 -12.24 16.70
C GLY A 51 -10.21 -13.47 17.58
N GLY A 52 -9.72 -14.62 17.12
CA GLY A 52 -10.06 -15.94 17.66
C GLY A 52 -9.63 -16.22 19.11
N TYR A 53 -8.72 -15.43 19.68
CA TYR A 53 -8.26 -15.55 21.07
C TYR A 53 -8.88 -14.52 22.03
N GLY A 54 -9.72 -13.58 21.58
CA GLY A 54 -10.28 -12.50 22.42
C GLY A 54 -11.55 -11.82 21.90
N ALA A 55 -11.96 -10.76 22.62
CA ALA A 55 -12.97 -9.73 22.32
C ALA A 55 -13.94 -10.00 21.13
N TRP A 56 -15.13 -10.53 21.40
CA TRP A 56 -16.22 -10.62 20.41
C TRP A 56 -17.04 -9.32 20.29
N SER A 57 -16.81 -8.35 21.18
CA SER A 57 -17.42 -7.02 21.17
C SER A 57 -16.42 -5.91 20.81
N ILE A 58 -16.94 -4.89 20.12
CA ILE A 58 -16.19 -3.67 19.79
C ILE A 58 -15.62 -2.96 21.02
N GLY A 59 -16.24 -3.17 22.19
CA GLY A 59 -15.84 -2.55 23.45
C GLY A 59 -14.65 -3.21 24.15
N ASP A 60 -14.20 -4.38 23.71
CA ASP A 60 -13.24 -5.22 24.46
C ASP A 60 -11.82 -5.16 23.89
N PHE A 61 -11.62 -4.42 22.80
CA PHE A 61 -10.29 -4.16 22.26
C PHE A 61 -9.94 -2.68 22.42
N SER A 62 -8.64 -2.39 22.47
CA SER A 62 -8.12 -1.03 22.54
C SER A 62 -7.67 -0.52 21.17
N VAL A 63 -7.40 0.78 21.07
CA VAL A 63 -6.76 1.38 19.89
C VAL A 63 -5.37 0.76 19.65
N GLY A 64 -4.64 0.47 20.74
CA GLY A 64 -3.32 -0.17 20.71
C GLY A 64 -3.36 -1.55 20.08
N ASP A 65 -4.34 -2.37 20.45
CA ASP A 65 -4.49 -3.73 19.91
C ASP A 65 -4.76 -3.67 18.42
N VAL A 66 -5.59 -2.74 17.95
CA VAL A 66 -5.90 -2.55 16.52
C VAL A 66 -4.64 -2.20 15.73
N ILE A 67 -3.83 -1.29 16.25
CA ILE A 67 -2.59 -0.88 15.60
C ILE A 67 -1.59 -2.04 15.56
N LEU A 68 -1.42 -2.73 16.70
CA LEU A 68 -0.51 -3.86 16.80
C LEU A 68 -0.95 -5.01 15.90
N GLY A 69 -2.26 -5.28 15.84
CA GLY A 69 -2.87 -6.25 14.94
C GLY A 69 -2.63 -5.90 13.48
N CYS A 70 -2.89 -4.67 13.06
CA CYS A 70 -2.58 -4.19 11.71
C CYS A 70 -1.08 -4.33 11.37
N LEU A 71 -0.20 -4.01 12.32
CA LEU A 71 1.24 -4.11 12.12
C LEU A 71 1.69 -5.57 11.99
N TRP A 72 1.13 -6.48 12.79
CA TRP A 72 1.36 -7.93 12.68
C TRP A 72 0.86 -8.49 11.35
N VAL A 73 -0.35 -8.10 10.92
CA VAL A 73 -0.90 -8.47 9.61
C VAL A 73 0.05 -8.04 8.50
N LEU A 74 0.43 -6.77 8.47
CA LEU A 74 1.35 -6.23 7.46
C LEU A 74 2.71 -6.93 7.48
N LEU A 75 3.29 -7.14 8.66
CA LEU A 75 4.60 -7.77 8.81
C LEU A 75 4.59 -9.20 8.29
N LEU A 76 3.59 -10.00 8.67
CA LEU A 76 3.52 -11.41 8.30
C LEU A 76 3.07 -11.61 6.86
N GLU A 77 2.16 -10.79 6.35
CA GLU A 77 1.81 -10.81 4.93
C GLU A 77 3.04 -10.45 4.07
N LEU A 78 3.80 -9.42 4.48
CA LEU A 78 5.04 -9.06 3.79
C LEU A 78 6.08 -10.19 3.84
N LEU A 79 6.25 -10.82 5.00
CA LEU A 79 7.28 -11.84 5.23
C LEU A 79 6.95 -13.18 4.59
N ILE A 80 5.73 -13.67 4.76
CA ILE A 80 5.31 -15.03 4.38
C ILE A 80 4.78 -15.06 2.96
N VAL A 81 4.13 -13.99 2.49
CA VAL A 81 3.48 -13.98 1.18
C VAL A 81 4.29 -13.18 0.18
N VAL A 82 4.53 -11.89 0.47
CA VAL A 82 5.11 -10.97 -0.51
C VAL A 82 6.55 -11.35 -0.85
N LEU A 83 7.39 -11.60 0.16
CA LEU A 83 8.80 -11.97 -0.04
C LEU A 83 8.97 -13.23 -0.90
N PRO A 84 8.33 -14.37 -0.58
CA PRO A 84 8.42 -15.57 -1.42
C PRO A 84 7.80 -15.39 -2.81
N THR A 85 6.71 -14.63 -2.92
CA THR A 85 6.06 -14.37 -4.21
C THR A 85 6.95 -13.54 -5.13
N ILE A 86 7.59 -12.48 -4.60
CA ILE A 86 8.55 -11.67 -5.35
C ILE A 86 9.75 -12.51 -5.76
N ALA A 87 10.30 -13.34 -4.86
CA ALA A 87 11.40 -14.23 -5.17
C ALA A 87 11.04 -15.22 -6.31
N TYR A 88 9.87 -15.86 -6.21
CA TYR A 88 9.35 -16.79 -7.23
C TYR A 88 9.18 -16.11 -8.60
N LEU A 89 8.49 -14.97 -8.64
CA LEU A 89 8.28 -14.21 -9.87
C LEU A 89 9.61 -13.69 -10.44
N GLY A 90 10.51 -13.23 -9.58
CA GLY A 90 11.85 -12.78 -9.97
C GLY A 90 12.67 -13.89 -10.62
N LEU A 91 12.60 -15.12 -10.11
CA LEU A 91 13.28 -16.28 -10.70
C LEU A 91 12.68 -16.65 -12.05
N ILE A 92 11.35 -16.72 -12.17
CA ILE A 92 10.68 -17.04 -13.44
C ILE A 92 10.98 -15.97 -14.49
N PHE A 93 10.85 -14.70 -14.11
CA PHE A 93 11.12 -13.58 -14.99
C PHE A 93 12.60 -13.54 -15.39
N GLY A 94 13.52 -13.79 -14.45
CA GLY A 94 14.95 -13.89 -14.71
C GLY A 94 15.27 -15.01 -15.71
N ILE A 95 14.73 -16.21 -15.51
CA ILE A 95 14.92 -17.33 -16.45
C ILE A 95 14.33 -16.99 -17.82
N TRP A 96 13.13 -16.41 -17.87
CA TRP A 96 12.49 -16.00 -19.11
C TRP A 96 13.32 -14.96 -19.87
N TRP A 97 13.78 -13.92 -19.17
CA TRP A 97 14.55 -12.82 -19.73
C TRP A 97 15.95 -13.25 -20.18
N TYR A 98 16.65 -14.05 -19.39
CA TYR A 98 18.03 -14.43 -19.70
C TYR A 98 18.13 -15.63 -20.65
N LYS A 99 17.24 -16.63 -20.55
CA LYS A 99 17.35 -17.88 -21.34
C LYS A 99 16.39 -18.01 -22.52
N LEU A 100 15.19 -17.43 -22.47
CA LEU A 100 14.14 -17.70 -23.46
C LEU A 100 13.85 -16.56 -24.45
N LEU A 101 14.25 -15.33 -24.13
CA LEU A 101 14.09 -14.21 -25.06
C LEU A 101 15.27 -14.15 -26.04
N SER A 102 14.96 -14.19 -27.34
CA SER A 102 15.91 -13.91 -28.42
C SER A 102 16.37 -12.44 -28.35
N GLN A 103 17.58 -12.14 -28.86
CA GLN A 103 18.11 -10.77 -28.92
C GLN A 103 17.16 -9.82 -29.68
N GLU A 104 16.51 -10.31 -30.75
CA GLU A 104 15.55 -9.55 -31.55
C GLU A 104 14.29 -9.12 -30.75
N ASP A 105 13.73 -10.03 -29.93
CA ASP A 105 12.57 -9.75 -29.09
C ASP A 105 12.93 -8.72 -27.98
N LYS A 106 14.15 -8.79 -27.42
CA LYS A 106 14.64 -7.84 -26.38
C LYS A 106 14.77 -6.42 -26.90
N ASP A 107 15.20 -6.26 -28.14
CA ASP A 107 15.37 -4.94 -28.75
C ASP A 107 14.03 -4.31 -29.13
N GLU A 108 13.05 -5.11 -29.54
CA GLU A 108 11.68 -4.63 -29.76
C GLU A 108 11.02 -4.16 -28.45
N PHE A 109 11.23 -4.88 -27.35
CA PHE A 109 10.80 -4.46 -26.01
C PHE A 109 11.41 -3.13 -25.57
N LYS A 110 12.73 -2.97 -25.72
CA LYS A 110 13.42 -1.70 -25.40
C LYS A 110 12.93 -0.54 -26.26
N ARG A 111 12.58 -0.79 -27.53
CA ARG A 111 12.04 0.23 -28.45
C ARG A 111 10.64 0.68 -28.03
N ARG A 112 9.78 -0.26 -27.61
CA ARG A 112 8.42 0.05 -27.11
C ARG A 112 8.43 0.72 -25.72
N GLU A 113 9.34 0.32 -24.82
CA GLU A 113 9.48 0.93 -23.49
C GLU A 113 9.86 2.42 -23.57
N LYS A 114 10.78 2.79 -24.47
CA LYS A 114 11.16 4.19 -24.73
C LYS A 114 9.99 5.05 -25.23
N SER A 115 9.02 4.47 -25.93
CA SER A 115 7.83 5.18 -26.42
C SER A 115 6.80 5.42 -25.29
N SER A 116 6.70 4.52 -24.31
CA SER A 116 5.71 4.63 -23.22
C SER A 116 6.15 5.51 -22.04
N LYS A 117 7.46 5.73 -21.85
CA LYS A 117 8.01 6.55 -20.73
C LYS A 117 7.52 8.00 -20.71
N ASN A 118 7.01 8.52 -21.83
CA ASN A 118 6.45 9.87 -21.90
C ASN A 118 4.98 9.99 -21.43
N LYS A 119 4.27 8.89 -21.16
CA LYS A 119 2.85 8.93 -20.78
C LYS A 119 2.56 8.83 -19.27
N PHE A 120 3.50 8.38 -18.45
CA PHE A 120 3.32 8.30 -16.99
C PHE A 120 3.78 9.58 -16.28
N LYS A 121 3.09 10.70 -16.52
CA LYS A 121 3.24 11.92 -15.71
C LYS A 121 2.17 11.96 -14.61
N LYS A 122 2.65 11.85 -13.37
CA LYS A 122 2.05 12.28 -12.09
C LYS A 122 0.59 11.90 -11.82
N TYR A 123 0.40 10.78 -11.13
CA TYR A 123 -0.64 10.72 -10.11
C TYR A 123 -0.10 11.37 -8.83
N SER A 124 -0.38 12.66 -8.67
CA SER A 124 -0.19 13.39 -7.42
C SER A 124 -1.29 12.95 -6.44
N ALA A 125 -1.11 11.81 -5.79
CA ALA A 125 -1.98 11.34 -4.70
C ALA A 125 -1.72 12.21 -3.45
N GLY A 126 -2.23 13.45 -3.46
CA GLY A 126 -1.95 14.47 -2.45
C GLY A 126 -2.90 14.47 -1.24
N SER A 127 -3.93 13.64 -1.17
CA SER A 127 -4.91 13.71 -0.08
C SER A 127 -4.63 12.77 1.10
N GLY A 128 -3.85 11.70 0.91
CA GLY A 128 -3.61 10.70 1.95
C GLY A 128 -2.65 11.17 3.06
N ALA A 129 -1.73 12.09 2.75
CA ALA A 129 -0.68 12.50 3.67
C ALA A 129 -1.22 13.31 4.86
N PHE A 130 -2.25 14.13 4.65
CA PHE A 130 -2.84 14.94 5.74
C PHE A 130 -3.59 14.07 6.75
N GLY A 131 -4.43 13.13 6.29
CA GLY A 131 -5.13 12.20 7.18
C GLY A 131 -4.16 11.32 7.97
N PHE A 132 -3.07 10.88 7.35
CA PHE A 132 -2.01 10.14 8.04
C PHE A 132 -1.34 10.98 9.13
N PHE A 133 -1.04 12.25 8.87
CA PHE A 133 -0.46 13.16 9.86
C PHE A 133 -1.40 13.41 11.06
N VAL A 134 -2.68 13.66 10.80
CA VAL A 134 -3.69 13.83 11.87
C VAL A 134 -3.78 12.55 12.71
N SER A 135 -3.76 11.39 12.07
CA SER A 135 -3.79 10.09 12.76
C SER A 135 -2.57 9.90 13.67
N ILE A 136 -1.37 10.30 13.23
CA ILE A 136 -0.17 10.24 14.08
C ILE A 136 -0.34 11.14 15.32
N ILE A 137 -0.80 12.38 15.14
CA ILE A 137 -0.99 13.32 16.25
C ILE A 137 -2.05 12.79 17.23
N PHE A 138 -3.14 12.21 16.71
CA PHE A 138 -4.15 11.54 17.52
C PHE A 138 -3.54 10.44 18.39
N LEU A 139 -2.71 9.58 17.83
CA LEU A 139 -2.02 8.53 18.58
C LEU A 139 -1.05 9.07 19.63
N ILE A 140 -0.37 10.18 19.33
CA ILE A 140 0.52 10.84 20.28
C ILE A 140 -0.26 11.38 21.48
N ILE A 141 -1.39 12.06 21.26
CA ILE A 141 -2.23 12.58 22.35
C ILE A 141 -2.75 11.42 23.20
N LEU A 142 -3.26 10.37 22.55
CA LEU A 142 -3.80 9.20 23.22
C LEU A 142 -2.72 8.45 24.03
N HIS A 143 -1.46 8.48 23.59
CA HIS A 143 -0.30 7.99 24.35
C HIS A 143 0.01 8.83 25.58
N PHE A 144 -0.02 10.17 25.47
CA PHE A 144 0.18 11.04 26.62
C PHE A 144 -0.94 10.93 27.67
N ASP A 145 -2.17 10.68 27.23
CA ASP A 145 -3.32 10.46 28.10
C ASP A 145 -3.33 9.05 28.73
N GLY A 146 -2.42 8.15 28.31
CA GLY A 146 -2.31 6.78 28.83
C GLY A 146 -3.40 5.82 28.35
N ASN A 147 -4.26 6.23 27.42
CA ASN A 147 -5.46 5.48 27.01
C ASN A 147 -5.21 4.50 25.83
N VAL A 148 -3.95 4.23 25.47
CA VAL A 148 -3.58 3.45 24.26
C VAL A 148 -4.07 2.02 24.33
N PHE A 149 -3.88 1.39 25.48
CA PHE A 149 -4.28 0.01 25.74
C PHE A 149 -5.54 -0.05 26.61
N THR A 150 -6.36 1.00 26.53
CA THR A 150 -7.63 1.05 27.24
C THR A 150 -8.75 0.60 26.32
N ASP A 151 -9.54 -0.34 26.80
CA ASP A 151 -10.69 -0.91 26.10
C ASP A 151 -11.66 0.19 25.67
N PHE A 152 -12.22 0.06 24.46
CA PHE A 152 -13.20 1.02 23.95
C PHE A 152 -14.45 1.14 24.85
N SER A 153 -14.77 0.12 25.64
CA SER A 153 -15.87 0.15 26.61
C SER A 153 -15.63 1.11 27.78
N ALA A 154 -14.37 1.35 28.15
CA ALA A 154 -14.00 2.25 29.24
C ALA A 154 -13.88 3.71 28.78
N LEU A 155 -13.74 3.94 27.47
CA LEU A 155 -13.59 5.28 26.89
C LEU A 155 -14.95 5.82 26.43
N SER A 156 -15.24 7.07 26.80
CA SER A 156 -16.44 7.74 26.30
C SER A 156 -16.29 8.11 24.82
N PHE A 157 -17.38 8.03 24.06
CA PHE A 157 -17.39 8.49 22.67
C PHE A 157 -17.04 9.99 22.55
N THR A 158 -17.41 10.79 23.56
CA THR A 158 -17.05 12.21 23.65
C THR A 158 -15.54 12.41 23.69
N TYR A 159 -14.82 11.61 24.49
CA TYR A 159 -13.35 11.64 24.53
C TYR A 159 -12.76 11.42 23.14
N PHE A 160 -13.26 10.43 22.40
CA PHE A 160 -12.77 10.15 21.04
C PHE A 160 -12.96 11.35 20.10
N ILE A 161 -14.13 11.99 20.12
CA ILE A 161 -14.40 13.19 19.31
C ILE A 161 -13.45 14.34 19.70
N GLU A 162 -13.31 14.59 21.00
CA GLU A 162 -12.44 15.66 21.50
C GLU A 162 -10.98 15.44 21.11
N THR A 163 -10.45 14.23 21.27
CA THR A 163 -9.08 13.88 20.88
C THR A 163 -8.88 14.02 19.37
N TRP A 164 -9.86 13.66 18.54
CA TRP A 164 -9.80 13.87 17.08
C TRP A 164 -9.81 15.35 16.68
N LEU A 165 -10.63 16.17 17.34
CA LEU A 165 -10.65 17.61 17.13
C LEU A 165 -9.33 18.26 17.55
N TRP A 166 -8.80 17.87 18.70
CA TRP A 166 -7.48 18.32 19.17
C TRP A 166 -6.36 17.93 18.21
N ALA A 167 -6.35 16.69 17.73
CA ALA A 167 -5.36 16.21 16.77
C ALA A 167 -5.42 17.00 15.45
N THR A 168 -6.63 17.28 14.97
CA THR A 168 -6.85 18.08 13.76
C THR A 168 -6.38 19.52 13.94
N LEU A 169 -6.66 20.12 15.10
CA LEU A 169 -6.20 21.46 15.44
C LEU A 169 -4.67 21.53 15.45
N TRP A 170 -4.01 20.58 16.10
CA TRP A 170 -2.54 20.49 16.11
C TRP A 170 -1.97 20.27 14.70
N ALA A 171 -2.62 19.49 13.84
CA ALA A 171 -2.21 19.34 12.45
C ALA A 171 -2.27 20.67 11.68
N PHE A 172 -3.31 21.47 11.88
CA PHE A 172 -3.42 22.81 11.30
C PHE A 172 -2.35 23.77 11.84
N VAL A 173 -1.98 23.67 13.12
CA VAL A 173 -0.89 24.47 13.69
C VAL A 173 0.44 24.09 13.02
N ILE A 174 0.76 22.80 12.95
CA ILE A 174 2.05 22.30 12.45
C ILE A 174 2.21 22.53 10.95
N ILE A 175 1.15 22.36 10.15
CA ILE A 175 1.22 22.53 8.68
C ILE A 175 0.86 23.96 8.27
N GLY A 176 -0.13 24.56 8.92
CA GLY A 176 -0.65 25.87 8.58
C GLY A 176 0.34 27.00 8.85
N ILE A 177 1.08 26.96 9.96
CA ILE A 177 2.09 28.00 10.26
C ILE A 177 3.19 28.03 9.18
N PRO A 178 3.89 26.92 8.87
CA PRO A 178 4.85 26.90 7.77
C PRO A 178 4.23 27.22 6.40
N GLY A 179 3.00 26.77 6.16
CA GLY A 179 2.27 27.06 4.92
C GLY A 179 2.05 28.57 4.71
N ILE A 180 1.69 29.31 5.76
CA ILE A 180 1.53 30.76 5.70
C ILE A 180 2.87 31.44 5.41
N PHE A 181 3.96 31.04 6.07
CA PHE A 181 5.29 31.59 5.79
C PHE A 181 5.75 31.32 4.35
N ALA A 182 5.51 30.11 3.83
CA ALA A 182 5.82 29.76 2.45
C ALA A 182 4.98 30.56 1.45
N LEU A 183 3.69 30.76 1.73
CA LEU A 183 2.79 31.57 0.92
C LEU A 183 3.25 33.04 0.87
N LEU A 184 3.58 33.63 2.02
CA LEU A 184 4.08 35.00 2.12
C LEU A 184 5.41 35.18 1.38
N TYR A 185 6.33 34.20 1.50
CA TYR A 185 7.57 34.19 0.72
C TYR A 185 7.32 34.12 -0.79
N PHE A 186 6.39 33.27 -1.22
CA PHE A 186 6.05 33.12 -2.64
C PHE A 186 5.38 34.37 -3.21
N LEU A 187 4.45 34.98 -2.48
CA LEU A 187 3.82 36.26 -2.84
C LEU A 187 4.86 37.36 -2.96
N ARG A 188 5.80 37.46 -2.01
CA ARG A 188 6.92 38.42 -2.07
C ARG A 188 7.80 38.22 -3.31
N LYS A 189 8.04 36.98 -3.73
CA LYS A 189 8.84 36.65 -4.92
C LYS A 189 8.13 36.99 -6.23
N LYS A 190 6.79 36.93 -6.26
CA LYS A 190 5.98 37.19 -7.46
C LYS A 190 5.61 38.67 -7.65
N LEU A 191 5.64 39.44 -6.56
CA LEU A 191 5.42 40.90 -6.55
C LEU A 191 6.69 41.73 -6.79
N LYS A 192 7.86 41.09 -6.81
CA LYS A 192 9.12 41.65 -7.33
C LYS A 192 9.32 41.21 -8.77
#